data_AF-A0A1I3KUC2-F1
#
_entry.id   AF-A0A1I3KUC2-F1
#
_cell.length_a   1.000
_cell.length_b   1.000
_cell.length_c   1.000
_cell.angle_alpha   90.00
_cell.angle_beta   90.00
_cell.angle_gamma   90.00
#
_symmetry.space_group_name_H-M   'P 1'
#
loop_
_entity.id
_entity.type
_entity.pdbx_description
1 polymer ?
#
loop_
_entity_poly.entity_id
_entity_poly.type
_entity_poly.pdbx_seq_one_letter_code
_entity_poly.pdbx_strand_id
1 'polypeptide(L)'
;MGVGGRVFTLRSPFHDGGYIEAGAMRIPSTHLLTLEYISKFRLPLNEFINTTPNDLFYVNGVKARRWMYEKKPSILRFPVAPKERGKTAVELAQLAVKPITDFINQDPEKHWPIIIKEFDKYSMELFLLDNPVGVSLSAAAVNMINVMSGFEGFPELSFLEILRDFILFTPSTRFYEISYRTTFISTAG
;
A
#
# COMPACT_ATOMS: atom_id res chain seq x y z
N MET A 1 -27.75 -9.48 4.05
CA MET A 1 -26.47 -9.43 3.32
C MET A 1 -26.58 -10.40 2.15
N GLY A 2 -26.29 -9.94 0.93
CA GLY A 2 -26.26 -10.83 -0.24
C GLY A 2 -25.00 -11.70 -0.27
N VAL A 3 -24.91 -12.57 -1.26
CA VAL A 3 -23.70 -13.36 -1.54
C VAL A 3 -22.54 -12.40 -1.85
N GLY A 4 -21.38 -12.58 -1.20
CA GLY A 4 -20.17 -11.77 -1.43
C GLY A 4 -19.56 -11.06 -0.24
N GLY A 5 -20.31 -10.84 0.84
CA GLY A 5 -19.76 -10.23 2.05
C GLY A 5 -19.05 -8.90 1.78
N ARG A 6 -17.73 -8.84 2.00
CA ARG A 6 -16.89 -7.64 1.79
C ARG A 6 -16.48 -7.40 0.32
N VAL A 7 -16.88 -8.27 -0.59
CA VAL A 7 -16.69 -8.09 -2.04
C VAL A 7 -18.01 -7.60 -2.64
N PHE A 8 -18.16 -6.28 -2.77
CA PHE A 8 -19.45 -5.66 -3.05
C PHE A 8 -19.37 -4.49 -4.04
N THR A 9 -20.10 -4.59 -5.15
CA THR A 9 -20.23 -3.54 -6.17
C THR A 9 -21.59 -2.85 -6.06
N LEU A 10 -21.61 -1.54 -5.77
CA LEU A 10 -22.81 -0.70 -5.80
C LEU A 10 -23.08 -0.21 -7.23
N ARG A 11 -24.34 -0.27 -7.69
CA ARG A 11 -24.73 0.07 -9.08
C ARG A 11 -25.83 1.10 -9.21
N SER A 12 -26.61 1.31 -8.16
CA SER A 12 -27.72 2.26 -8.15
C SER A 12 -27.54 3.19 -6.96
N PRO A 13 -27.87 4.49 -7.09
CA PRO A 13 -28.53 5.16 -8.20
C PRO A 13 -27.58 5.93 -9.14
N PHE A 14 -26.47 5.34 -9.57
CA PHE A 14 -25.50 6.05 -10.40
C PHE A 14 -26.04 6.33 -11.81
N HIS A 15 -25.77 7.54 -12.31
CA HIS A 15 -26.09 7.92 -13.68
C HIS A 15 -25.22 7.14 -14.70
N ASP A 16 -25.71 7.02 -15.93
CA ASP A 16 -24.99 6.49 -17.09
C ASP A 16 -24.40 5.07 -16.93
N GLY A 17 -25.07 4.23 -16.13
CA GLY A 17 -24.63 2.85 -15.89
C GLY A 17 -23.38 2.75 -15.02
N GLY A 18 -23.04 3.83 -14.30
CA GLY A 18 -21.93 3.87 -13.36
C GLY A 18 -22.06 2.86 -12.23
N TYR A 19 -20.93 2.57 -11.61
CA TYR A 19 -20.86 1.72 -10.42
C TYR A 19 -19.65 2.11 -9.58
N ILE A 20 -19.63 1.67 -8.33
CA ILE A 20 -18.47 1.80 -7.44
C ILE A 20 -18.24 0.50 -6.70
N GLU A 21 -16.98 0.11 -6.56
CA GLU A 21 -16.59 -0.99 -5.67
C GLU A 21 -16.57 -0.47 -4.24
N ALA A 22 -17.46 -0.98 -3.39
CA ALA A 22 -17.60 -0.62 -1.98
C ALA A 22 -16.84 -1.59 -1.06
N GLY A 23 -15.85 -2.28 -1.62
CA GLY A 23 -15.07 -3.32 -0.95
C GLY A 23 -13.77 -3.59 -1.71
N ALA A 24 -13.51 -4.86 -2.03
CA ALA A 24 -12.35 -5.22 -2.86
C ALA A 24 -12.42 -4.52 -4.24
N MET A 25 -11.35 -3.81 -4.61
CA MET A 25 -11.27 -3.04 -5.87
C MET A 25 -10.09 -3.44 -6.76
N ARG A 26 -9.07 -4.12 -6.21
CA ARG A 26 -7.84 -4.46 -6.93
C ARG A 26 -7.29 -5.82 -6.50
N ILE A 27 -6.70 -6.53 -7.44
CA ILE A 27 -6.14 -7.87 -7.30
C ILE A 27 -4.69 -7.85 -7.79
N PRO A 28 -3.70 -8.09 -6.92
CA PRO A 28 -2.29 -8.17 -7.29
C PRO A 28 -2.01 -9.34 -8.26
N SER A 29 -1.02 -9.15 -9.15
CA SER A 29 -0.56 -10.19 -10.10
C SER A 29 0.03 -11.43 -9.42
N THR A 30 0.40 -11.33 -8.15
CA THR A 30 0.94 -12.42 -7.33
C THR A 30 -0.15 -13.25 -6.64
N HIS A 31 -1.43 -12.82 -6.67
CA HIS A 31 -2.55 -13.55 -6.06
C HIS A 31 -3.09 -14.64 -7.00
N LEU A 32 -2.25 -15.64 -7.29
CA LEU A 32 -2.49 -16.66 -8.31
C LEU A 32 -3.79 -17.44 -8.11
N LEU A 33 -4.14 -17.79 -6.88
CA LEU A 33 -5.40 -18.50 -6.60
C LEU A 33 -6.63 -17.68 -6.98
N THR A 34 -6.63 -16.38 -6.68
CA THR A 34 -7.75 -15.49 -7.05
C THR A 34 -7.84 -15.35 -8.56
N LEU A 35 -6.70 -15.16 -9.22
CA LEU A 35 -6.63 -15.05 -10.68
C LEU A 35 -7.04 -16.34 -11.39
N GLU A 36 -6.76 -17.50 -10.82
CA GLU A 36 -7.20 -18.80 -11.35
C GLU A 36 -8.73 -18.95 -11.31
N TYR A 37 -9.38 -18.54 -10.22
CA TYR A 37 -10.85 -18.53 -10.17
C TYR A 37 -11.46 -17.56 -11.19
N ILE A 38 -10.86 -16.38 -11.36
CA ILE A 38 -11.28 -15.40 -12.38
C ILE A 38 -11.18 -16.01 -13.77
N SER A 39 -10.07 -16.69 -14.08
CA SER A 39 -9.85 -17.42 -15.33
C SER A 39 -10.89 -18.54 -15.54
N LYS A 40 -11.11 -19.38 -14.52
CA LYS A 40 -12.08 -20.48 -14.53
C LYS A 40 -13.49 -20.00 -14.88
N PHE A 41 -13.90 -18.85 -14.35
CA PHE A 41 -15.20 -18.23 -14.63
C PHE A 41 -15.20 -17.27 -15.82
N ARG A 42 -14.07 -17.16 -16.55
CA ARG A 42 -13.89 -16.33 -17.75
C ARG A 42 -14.28 -14.87 -17.50
N LEU A 43 -13.94 -14.35 -16.33
CA LEU A 43 -14.21 -12.97 -15.97
C LEU A 43 -13.14 -12.06 -16.61
N PRO A 44 -13.53 -10.98 -17.31
CA PRO A 44 -12.59 -10.06 -17.93
C PRO A 44 -11.83 -9.25 -16.85
N LEU A 45 -10.57 -8.94 -17.12
CA LEU A 45 -9.71 -8.13 -16.27
C LEU A 45 -9.28 -6.86 -16.99
N ASN A 46 -9.21 -5.76 -16.25
CA ASN A 46 -8.49 -4.55 -16.64
C ASN A 46 -7.29 -4.35 -15.72
N GLU A 47 -6.25 -3.67 -16.19
CA GLU A 47 -5.16 -3.21 -15.32
C GLU A 47 -5.67 -2.05 -14.44
N PHE A 48 -5.47 -2.18 -13.13
CA PHE A 48 -5.82 -1.17 -12.14
C PHE A 48 -4.66 -0.18 -11.96
N ILE A 49 -4.89 1.08 -12.31
CA ILE A 49 -3.87 2.14 -12.22
C ILE A 49 -3.83 2.70 -10.80
N ASN A 50 -2.85 2.25 -9.99
CA ASN A 50 -2.71 2.70 -8.61
C ASN A 50 -2.30 4.16 -8.47
N THR A 51 -1.43 4.64 -9.36
CA THR A 51 -0.87 6.00 -9.30
C THR A 51 -0.55 6.50 -10.70
N THR A 52 -0.59 7.82 -10.87
CA THR A 52 -0.14 8.49 -12.09
C THR A 52 0.78 9.66 -11.74
N PRO A 53 1.72 10.05 -12.64
CA PRO A 53 2.52 11.26 -12.42
C PRO A 53 1.67 12.52 -12.21
N ASN A 54 0.43 12.53 -12.72
CA ASN A 54 -0.52 13.62 -12.63
C ASN A 54 -1.42 13.55 -11.38
N ASP A 55 -1.22 12.58 -10.47
CA ASP A 55 -1.95 12.55 -9.21
C ASP A 55 -1.77 13.88 -8.46
N LEU A 56 -2.82 14.31 -7.77
CA LEU A 56 -2.83 15.57 -7.05
C LEU A 56 -2.60 15.33 -5.57
N PHE A 57 -1.61 16.03 -5.00
CA PHE A 57 -1.41 16.15 -3.56
C PHE A 57 -1.90 17.50 -3.07
N TYR A 58 -2.54 17.50 -1.90
CA TYR A 58 -2.83 18.70 -1.12
C TYR A 58 -2.42 18.47 0.33
N VAL A 59 -1.22 18.91 0.68
CA VAL A 59 -0.57 18.61 1.96
C VAL A 59 0.13 19.87 2.46
N ASN A 60 0.01 20.17 3.76
CA ASN A 60 0.64 21.36 4.38
C ASN A 60 0.31 22.68 3.64
N GLY A 61 -0.92 22.81 3.12
CA GLY A 61 -1.38 23.96 2.35
C GLY A 61 -0.76 24.08 0.94
N VAL A 62 -0.04 23.04 0.47
CA VAL A 62 0.59 23.01 -0.85
C VAL A 62 -0.18 22.05 -1.75
N LYS A 63 -0.59 22.56 -2.93
CA LYS A 63 -1.14 21.76 -4.02
C LYS A 63 -0.04 21.44 -5.02
N ALA A 64 0.24 20.16 -5.26
CA ALA A 64 1.30 19.72 -6.17
C ALA A 64 0.89 18.47 -6.96
N ARG A 65 1.51 18.27 -8.12
CA ARG A 65 1.41 16.99 -8.85
C ARG A 65 2.45 16.01 -8.31
N ARG A 66 2.16 14.70 -8.35
CA ARG A 66 3.09 13.65 -7.93
C ARG A 66 4.47 13.80 -8.55
N TRP A 67 4.56 14.04 -9.86
CA TRP A 67 5.86 14.21 -10.53
C TRP A 67 6.70 15.37 -9.96
N MET A 68 6.07 16.43 -9.46
CA MET A 68 6.78 17.56 -8.84
C MET A 68 7.36 17.15 -7.50
N TYR A 69 6.57 16.40 -6.72
CA TYR A 69 6.98 15.85 -5.43
C TYR A 69 8.12 14.85 -5.58
N GLU A 70 8.03 13.92 -6.53
CA GLU A 70 9.08 12.92 -6.78
C GLU A 70 10.39 13.57 -7.21
N LYS A 71 10.35 14.66 -7.99
CA LYS A 71 11.56 15.43 -8.35
C LYS A 71 12.11 16.27 -7.18
N LYS A 72 11.24 16.80 -6.31
CA LYS A 72 11.62 17.68 -5.20
C LYS A 72 10.69 17.47 -4.00
N PRO A 73 10.97 16.48 -3.13
CA PRO A 73 10.07 16.13 -2.02
C PRO A 73 9.85 17.27 -1.02
N SER A 74 10.82 18.19 -0.90
CA SER A 74 10.74 19.37 -0.03
C SER A 74 9.63 20.36 -0.41
N ILE A 75 9.00 20.23 -1.58
CA ILE A 75 7.86 21.06 -1.98
C ILE A 75 6.69 20.97 -0.99
N LEU A 76 6.51 19.82 -0.33
CA LEU A 76 5.45 19.59 0.65
C LEU A 76 5.77 20.11 2.06
N ARG A 77 6.93 20.75 2.26
CA ARG A 77 7.29 21.50 3.48
C ARG A 77 7.31 20.67 4.78
N PHE A 78 7.53 19.36 4.70
CA PHE A 78 7.80 18.56 5.89
C PHE A 78 9.14 18.96 6.53
N PRO A 79 9.20 19.22 7.86
CA PRO A 79 10.40 19.66 8.55
C PRO A 79 11.32 18.48 8.91
N VAL A 80 11.67 17.65 7.92
CA VAL A 80 12.52 16.45 8.13
C VAL A 80 13.95 16.81 8.53
N ALA A 81 14.63 15.88 9.21
CA ALA A 81 16.01 16.09 9.66
C ALA A 81 16.97 16.26 8.47
N PRO A 82 18.14 16.92 8.65
CA PRO A 82 19.09 17.15 7.56
C PRO A 82 19.47 15.90 6.74
N LYS A 83 19.63 14.75 7.41
CA LYS A 83 19.95 13.44 6.78
C LYS A 83 18.81 12.85 5.94
N GLU A 84 17.58 13.30 6.15
CA GLU A 84 16.36 12.81 5.48
C GLU A 84 15.93 13.68 4.30
N ARG A 85 16.49 14.90 4.21
CA ARG A 85 16.16 15.85 3.13
C ARG A 85 16.38 15.24 1.75
N GLY A 86 15.49 15.62 0.83
CA GLY A 86 15.54 15.20 -0.57
C GLY A 86 14.97 13.81 -0.83
N LYS A 87 14.53 13.07 0.20
CA LYS A 87 13.90 11.76 0.07
C LYS A 87 12.39 11.88 0.10
N THR A 88 11.71 11.07 -0.69
CA THR A 88 10.27 10.83 -0.63
C THR A 88 9.92 9.97 0.59
N ALA A 89 8.64 9.98 0.97
CA ALA A 89 8.07 9.09 1.97
C ALA A 89 8.36 7.61 1.65
N VAL A 90 8.23 7.20 0.38
CA VAL A 90 8.50 5.82 -0.05
C VAL A 90 9.97 5.47 0.16
N GLU A 91 10.90 6.35 -0.23
CA GLU A 91 12.33 6.11 -0.03
C GLU A 91 12.71 6.06 1.46
N LEU A 92 12.13 6.94 2.29
CA LEU A 92 12.34 6.94 3.74
C LEU A 92 11.86 5.64 4.38
N ALA A 93 10.65 5.19 4.02
CA ALA A 93 10.11 3.94 4.52
C ALA A 93 10.93 2.73 4.05
N GLN A 94 11.31 2.70 2.76
CA GLN A 94 12.16 1.65 2.21
C GLN A 94 13.50 1.56 2.93
N LEU A 95 14.15 2.69 3.21
CA LEU A 95 15.40 2.71 3.98
C LEU A 95 15.25 2.09 5.37
N ALA A 96 14.12 2.35 6.05
CA ALA A 96 13.86 1.80 7.38
C ALA A 96 13.60 0.29 7.37
N VAL A 97 12.90 -0.23 6.36
CA VAL A 97 12.53 -1.66 6.29
C VAL A 97 13.53 -2.53 5.53
N LYS A 98 14.47 -1.93 4.79
CA LYS A 98 15.41 -2.66 3.93
C LYS A 98 16.15 -3.81 4.64
N PRO A 99 16.70 -3.64 5.86
CA PRO A 99 17.39 -4.74 6.55
C PRO A 99 16.48 -5.96 6.76
N ILE A 100 15.20 -5.73 7.07
CA ILE A 100 14.21 -6.80 7.28
C ILE A 100 13.87 -7.46 5.96
N THR A 101 13.59 -6.69 4.90
CA THR A 101 13.26 -7.25 3.59
C THR A 101 14.44 -8.02 3.00
N ASP A 102 15.66 -7.50 3.14
CA ASP A 102 16.89 -8.18 2.69
C ASP A 102 17.11 -9.50 3.44
N PHE A 103 16.83 -9.52 4.74
CA PHE A 103 16.89 -10.74 5.55
C PHE A 103 15.85 -11.74 5.07
N ILE A 104 14.57 -11.35 4.97
CA ILE A 104 13.49 -12.22 4.48
C ILE A 104 13.84 -12.81 3.11
N ASN A 105 14.35 -12.01 2.17
CA ASN A 105 14.62 -12.43 0.81
C ASN A 105 15.73 -13.49 0.68
N GLN A 106 16.56 -13.71 1.70
CA GLN A 106 17.60 -14.75 1.69
C GLN A 106 17.03 -16.16 1.86
N ASP A 107 16.04 -16.32 2.74
CA ASP A 107 15.35 -17.60 2.99
C ASP A 107 13.96 -17.29 3.56
N PRO A 108 12.96 -16.96 2.72
CA PRO A 108 11.66 -16.50 3.19
C PRO A 108 10.98 -17.51 4.12
N GLU A 109 11.08 -18.80 3.83
CA GLU A 109 10.44 -19.86 4.62
C GLU A 109 10.98 -19.92 6.05
N LYS A 110 12.30 -19.77 6.22
CA LYS A 110 12.93 -19.79 7.56
C LYS A 110 12.91 -18.44 8.26
N HIS A 111 13.00 -17.34 7.52
CA HIS A 111 13.19 -16.01 8.10
C HIS A 111 11.88 -15.33 8.47
N TRP A 112 10.76 -15.60 7.79
CA TRP A 112 9.46 -15.05 8.17
C TRP A 112 9.05 -15.38 9.61
N PRO A 113 9.14 -16.65 10.09
CA PRO A 113 8.83 -16.98 11.48
C PRO A 113 9.66 -16.19 12.50
N ILE A 114 10.93 -15.90 12.18
CA ILE A 114 11.82 -15.09 13.02
C ILE A 114 11.34 -13.63 13.04
N ILE A 115 11.06 -13.06 11.87
CA ILE A 115 10.57 -11.68 11.76
C ILE A 115 9.25 -11.51 12.52
N ILE A 116 8.32 -12.47 12.41
CA ILE A 116 7.06 -12.42 13.15
C ILE A 116 7.33 -12.39 14.66
N LYS A 117 8.13 -13.33 15.16
CA LYS A 117 8.44 -13.43 16.59
C LYS A 117 9.09 -12.16 17.15
N GLU A 118 10.03 -11.57 16.41
CA GLU A 118 10.80 -10.42 16.89
C GLU A 118 10.05 -9.10 16.77
N PHE A 119 9.25 -8.92 15.70
CA PHE A 119 8.72 -7.62 15.32
C PHE A 119 7.21 -7.41 15.50
N ASP A 120 6.42 -8.47 15.75
CA ASP A 120 4.96 -8.33 15.93
C ASP A 120 4.56 -7.44 17.13
N LYS A 121 5.48 -7.28 18.09
CA LYS A 121 5.31 -6.40 19.26
C LYS A 121 5.44 -4.91 18.96
N TYR A 122 5.92 -4.52 17.78
CA TYR A 122 6.10 -3.11 17.41
C TYR A 122 4.91 -2.60 16.61
N SER A 123 4.44 -1.40 16.96
CA SER A 123 3.67 -0.61 16.01
C SER A 123 4.58 -0.09 14.90
N MET A 124 4.00 0.31 13.76
CA MET A 124 4.78 0.93 12.69
C MET A 124 5.49 2.21 13.16
N GLU A 125 4.79 3.06 13.91
CA GLU A 125 5.37 4.33 14.38
C GLU A 125 6.59 4.09 15.28
N LEU A 126 6.47 3.19 16.27
CA LEU A 126 7.58 2.84 17.14
C LEU A 126 8.72 2.18 16.35
N PHE A 127 8.41 1.32 15.39
CA PHE A 127 9.44 0.71 14.54
C PHE A 127 10.20 1.76 13.72
N LEU A 128 9.54 2.79 13.19
CA LEU A 128 10.20 3.81 12.38
C LEU A 128 11.00 4.83 13.22
N LEU A 129 10.49 5.19 14.40
CA LEU A 129 11.18 6.08 15.34
C LEU A 129 12.38 5.39 16.00
N ASP A 130 12.17 4.18 16.52
CA ASP A 130 13.13 3.43 17.34
C ASP A 130 13.57 2.14 16.64
N ASN A 131 13.88 2.24 15.34
CA ASN A 131 14.22 1.10 14.49
C ASN A 131 15.38 0.28 15.07
N PRO A 132 15.13 -0.97 15.52
CA PRO A 132 16.13 -1.75 16.25
C PRO A 132 17.16 -2.43 15.34
N VAL A 133 16.96 -2.42 14.02
CA VAL A 133 17.78 -3.16 13.04
C VAL A 133 18.22 -2.31 11.85
N GLY A 134 17.90 -1.02 11.84
CA GLY A 134 18.09 -0.14 10.70
C GLY A 134 18.21 1.32 11.12
N VAL A 135 17.74 2.21 10.25
CA VAL A 135 17.83 3.66 10.49
C VAL A 135 16.56 4.15 11.18
N SER A 136 16.72 4.72 12.38
CA SER A 136 15.70 5.54 13.02
C SER A 136 15.46 6.83 12.24
N LEU A 137 14.17 7.11 11.99
CA LEU A 137 13.68 8.29 11.32
C LEU A 137 13.24 9.36 12.33
N SER A 138 13.34 10.64 11.96
CA SER A 138 12.76 11.72 12.76
C SER A 138 11.24 11.65 12.79
N ALA A 139 10.61 12.18 13.84
CA ALA A 139 9.16 12.30 13.93
C ALA A 139 8.52 13.00 12.71
N ALA A 140 9.22 13.99 12.12
CA ALA A 140 8.76 14.66 10.91
C ALA A 140 8.82 13.76 9.67
N ALA A 141 9.80 12.86 9.57
CA ALA A 141 9.87 11.85 8.51
C ALA A 141 8.80 10.76 8.69
N VAL A 142 8.53 10.33 9.92
CA VAL A 142 7.45 9.37 10.22
C VAL A 142 6.08 9.99 9.88
N ASN A 143 5.84 11.24 10.27
CA ASN A 143 4.64 11.98 9.87
C ASN A 143 4.52 12.04 8.33
N MET A 144 5.60 12.38 7.63
CA MET A 144 5.62 12.40 6.16
C MET A 144 5.24 11.03 5.55
N ILE A 145 5.72 9.92 6.13
CA ILE A 145 5.34 8.57 5.68
C ILE A 145 3.85 8.32 5.91
N ASN A 146 3.35 8.64 7.10
CA ASN A 146 1.95 8.41 7.48
C ASN A 146 0.98 9.18 6.57
N VAL A 147 1.24 10.48 6.36
CA VAL A 147 0.40 11.36 5.53
C VAL A 147 0.43 10.92 4.06
N MET A 148 1.63 10.62 3.53
CA MET A 148 1.77 10.34 2.09
C MET A 148 1.37 8.92 1.70
N SER A 149 1.33 7.99 2.65
CA SER A 149 1.01 6.57 2.41
C SER A 149 -0.40 6.19 2.84
N GLY A 150 -1.12 7.11 3.51
CA GLY A 150 -2.48 6.86 4.03
C GLY A 150 -2.51 6.04 5.33
N PHE A 151 -1.37 5.92 6.03
CA PHE A 151 -1.28 5.20 7.30
C PHE A 151 -1.61 6.06 8.53
N GLU A 152 -1.83 7.37 8.36
CA GLU A 152 -2.18 8.28 9.46
C GLU A 152 -3.42 7.83 10.25
N GLY A 153 -4.34 7.09 9.61
CA GLY A 153 -5.51 6.53 10.29
C GLY A 153 -5.24 5.28 11.16
N PHE A 154 -4.00 4.76 11.17
CA PHE A 154 -3.68 3.44 11.73
C PHE A 154 -2.27 3.34 12.38
N PRO A 155 -1.78 4.33 13.14
CA PRO A 155 -0.42 4.29 13.71
C PRO A 155 -0.20 3.11 14.68
N GLU A 156 -1.26 2.57 15.27
CA GLU A 156 -1.24 1.47 16.22
C GLU A 156 -1.17 0.07 15.58
N LEU A 157 -1.29 -0.04 14.24
CA LEU A 157 -1.18 -1.33 13.59
C LEU A 157 0.21 -1.93 13.79
N SER A 158 0.23 -3.26 13.90
CA SER A 158 1.47 -4.03 13.91
C SER A 158 2.30 -3.66 12.69
N PHE A 159 3.59 -3.41 12.92
CA PHE A 159 4.56 -3.16 11.87
C PHE A 159 4.49 -4.22 10.74
N LEU A 160 4.17 -5.46 11.09
CA LEU A 160 4.09 -6.56 10.13
C LEU A 160 2.96 -6.41 9.11
N GLU A 161 1.84 -5.79 9.47
CA GLU A 161 0.76 -5.54 8.51
C GLU A 161 1.23 -4.57 7.42
N ILE A 162 1.95 -3.53 7.81
CA ILE A 162 2.44 -2.52 6.88
C ILE A 162 3.66 -3.01 6.10
N LEU A 163 4.50 -3.86 6.72
CA LEU A 163 5.58 -4.55 6.01
C LEU A 163 5.04 -5.39 4.84
N ARG A 164 3.92 -6.09 5.03
CA ARG A 164 3.27 -6.86 3.96
C ARG A 164 2.80 -5.95 2.83
N ASP A 165 2.26 -4.78 3.14
CA ASP A 165 1.90 -3.79 2.12
C ASP A 165 3.13 -3.32 1.33
N PHE A 166 4.26 -3.04 1.98
CA PHE A 166 5.50 -2.68 1.27
C PHE A 166 6.00 -3.78 0.32
N ILE A 167 5.88 -5.05 0.74
CA ILE A 167 6.24 -6.19 -0.09
C ILE A 167 5.26 -6.37 -1.26
N LEU A 168 3.99 -6.01 -1.07
CA LEU A 168 2.97 -6.09 -2.11
C LEU A 168 3.10 -4.97 -3.15
N PHE A 169 3.27 -3.72 -2.70
CA PHE A 169 3.32 -2.51 -3.53
C PHE A 169 4.73 -2.21 -4.06
N THR A 170 5.34 -3.20 -4.71
CA THR A 170 6.60 -3.00 -5.44
C THR A 170 6.33 -2.54 -6.88
N PRO A 171 7.27 -1.82 -7.53
CA PRO A 171 7.11 -1.39 -8.92
C PRO A 171 6.86 -2.51 -9.93
N SER A 172 7.25 -3.75 -9.61
CA SER A 172 7.03 -4.92 -10.48
C SER A 172 5.66 -5.56 -10.30
N THR A 173 4.95 -5.29 -9.21
CA THR A 173 3.60 -5.84 -8.99
C THR A 173 2.59 -5.08 -9.85
N ARG A 174 1.93 -5.80 -10.76
CA ARG A 174 0.76 -5.28 -11.47
C ARG A 174 -0.51 -5.55 -10.66
N PHE A 175 -1.51 -4.71 -10.83
CA PHE A 175 -2.80 -4.86 -10.17
C PHE A 175 -3.89 -4.90 -11.23
N TYR A 176 -4.94 -5.67 -10.96
CA TYR A 176 -6.06 -5.86 -11.87
C TYR A 176 -7.38 -5.60 -11.15
N GLU A 177 -8.38 -5.19 -11.90
CA GLU A 177 -9.79 -5.16 -11.48
C GLU A 177 -10.61 -6.05 -12.42
N ILE A 178 -11.73 -6.58 -11.94
CA ILE A 178 -12.65 -7.31 -12.82
C ILE A 178 -13.50 -6.29 -13.56
N SER A 179 -13.48 -6.34 -14.89
CA SER A 179 -14.25 -5.39 -15.70
C SER A 179 -15.73 -5.49 -15.35
N TYR A 180 -16.36 -4.33 -15.12
CA TYR A 180 -17.78 -4.17 -14.80
C TYR A 180 -18.25 -4.69 -13.43
N ARG A 181 -17.57 -5.63 -12.73
CA ARG A 181 -18.03 -6.20 -11.45
C ARG A 181 -17.02 -7.08 -10.67
N THR A 182 -16.71 -6.73 -9.42
CA THR A 182 -15.91 -7.62 -8.54
C THR A 182 -16.75 -8.66 -7.78
N THR A 183 -18.05 -8.41 -7.54
CA THR A 183 -18.93 -9.33 -6.78
C THR A 183 -19.08 -10.74 -7.38
N PHE A 184 -18.82 -10.94 -8.68
CA PHE A 184 -19.07 -12.22 -9.35
C PHE A 184 -18.26 -13.42 -8.84
N ILE A 185 -17.06 -13.19 -8.27
CA ILE A 185 -16.24 -14.27 -7.70
C ILE A 185 -16.99 -14.99 -6.58
N SER A 186 -17.81 -14.25 -5.83
CA SER A 186 -18.50 -14.78 -4.66
C SER A 186 -19.82 -15.48 -4.94
N THR A 187 -20.47 -15.12 -6.06
CA THR A 187 -21.79 -15.64 -6.45
C THR A 187 -21.72 -16.90 -7.31
N ALA A 188 -20.52 -17.32 -7.71
CA ALA A 188 -20.29 -18.45 -8.61
C ALA A 188 -19.97 -19.77 -7.87
N GLY A 189 -20.26 -19.84 -6.56
CA GLY A 189 -20.15 -21.04 -5.73
C GLY A 189 -21.48 -21.72 -5.48
#